data_AF-A0A969CMF4-F1
#
_entry.id   AF-A0A969CMF4-F1
#
_cell.length_a   1.000
_cell.length_b   1.000
_cell.length_c   1.000
_cell.angle_alpha   90.00
_cell.angle_beta   90.00
_cell.angle_gamma   90.00
#
_symmetry.space_group_name_H-M   'P 1'
#
loop_
_entity.id
_entity.type
_entity.pdbx_description
1 polymer ?
#
loop_
_entity_poly.entity_id
_entity_poly.type
_entity_poly.pdbx_seq_one_letter_code
_entity_poly.pdbx_strand_id
1 'polypeptide(L)'
;MADTQELTEDTVNSEAISNTEEKPADTEVKRDDSEQSGAIFQAVGVITGEIKFTDEGKSSVTIGRREYPLFYAPRKQKAFEALKKEIEATGEHTQRLIVYPKIIHFPKREQPAQITFQLVGFDRGRQAEAVSGELQDLEFKLCGLWQFIPVCQTPCISVFRNFNKERLEYIKQAELAKKVKFMKASHLPVIWRDGPVRPFRFNPKATKEEQGHPAFVQIKARFLPQRDVFGFVEQLAEPTETAPKFLKASKQDKASAQAAKKAAKRDKPPVQAEKPAEKPAEKIAKPKPKPKV
;
A
#
# COMPACT_ATOMS: atom_id res chain seq x y z
N MET A 1 -10.61 -69.76 24.26
CA MET A 1 -11.53 -70.64 23.52
C MET A 1 -12.01 -69.80 22.35
N ALA A 2 -11.23 -69.75 21.27
CA ALA A 2 -11.34 -70.62 20.10
C ALA A 2 -12.66 -70.36 19.34
N ASP A 3 -12.60 -69.55 18.28
CA ASP A 3 -12.76 -70.08 16.93
C ASP A 3 -12.24 -69.11 15.86
N THR A 4 -11.69 -69.72 14.81
CA THR A 4 -11.00 -69.17 13.65
C THR A 4 -11.82 -69.55 12.41
N GLN A 5 -11.87 -68.67 11.39
CA GLN A 5 -11.83 -68.94 9.92
C GLN A 5 -12.39 -67.72 9.18
N GLU A 6 -11.64 -66.92 8.40
CA GLU A 6 -10.94 -67.12 7.10
C GLU A 6 -11.80 -66.96 5.83
N LEU A 7 -11.36 -66.00 4.98
CA LEU A 7 -11.25 -66.01 3.49
C LEU A 7 -12.56 -66.10 2.65
N THR A 8 -12.75 -65.46 1.48
CA THR A 8 -11.93 -65.15 0.27
C THR A 8 -12.62 -64.00 -0.50
N GLU A 9 -11.94 -62.97 -1.04
CA GLU A 9 -11.26 -62.83 -2.35
C GLU A 9 -12.13 -62.69 -3.63
N ASP A 10 -11.61 -61.85 -4.55
CA ASP A 10 -11.87 -61.69 -6.00
C ASP A 10 -13.04 -60.83 -6.52
N THR A 11 -12.94 -60.03 -7.61
CA THR A 11 -11.83 -59.56 -8.48
C THR A 11 -12.37 -58.51 -9.48
N VAL A 12 -11.61 -57.42 -9.68
CA VAL A 12 -11.23 -56.69 -10.94
C VAL A 12 -12.27 -56.42 -12.07
N ASN A 13 -12.54 -55.16 -12.45
CA ASN A 13 -11.86 -54.40 -13.55
C ASN A 13 -12.64 -53.17 -14.11
N SER A 14 -11.89 -52.08 -14.39
CA SER A 14 -11.91 -51.21 -15.60
C SER A 14 -13.24 -50.60 -16.09
N GLU A 15 -13.42 -49.28 -16.26
CA GLU A 15 -12.78 -48.47 -17.32
C GLU A 15 -12.72 -46.95 -17.00
N ALA A 16 -11.56 -46.38 -17.37
CA ALA A 16 -11.28 -45.06 -17.93
C ALA A 16 -12.23 -43.86 -17.69
N ILE A 17 -11.73 -42.83 -16.97
CA ILE A 17 -11.99 -41.43 -17.33
C ILE A 17 -10.66 -40.68 -17.40
N SER A 18 -10.46 -40.09 -18.57
CA SER A 18 -9.27 -39.44 -19.09
C SER A 18 -8.79 -38.24 -18.27
N ASN A 19 -7.47 -38.13 -18.19
CA ASN A 19 -6.69 -36.91 -18.01
C ASN A 19 -7.41 -35.67 -18.54
N THR A 20 -7.75 -34.75 -17.65
CA THR A 20 -7.83 -33.33 -17.99
C THR A 20 -6.95 -32.59 -16.99
N GLU A 21 -5.71 -32.35 -17.44
CA GLU A 21 -4.70 -31.57 -16.73
C GLU A 21 -5.06 -30.08 -16.83
N GLU A 22 -6.08 -29.65 -16.07
CA GLU A 22 -6.37 -28.22 -15.88
C GLU A 22 -5.56 -27.68 -14.71
N LYS A 23 -4.40 -27.13 -15.06
CA LYS A 23 -3.53 -26.32 -14.21
C LYS A 23 -4.32 -25.16 -13.57
N PRO A 24 -4.55 -25.11 -12.25
CA PRO A 24 -5.24 -23.98 -11.66
C PRO A 24 -4.30 -22.78 -11.53
N ALA A 25 -4.79 -21.61 -11.96
CA ALA A 25 -4.12 -20.33 -11.85
C ALA A 25 -3.86 -19.97 -10.38
N ASP A 26 -2.58 -19.99 -9.99
CA ASP A 26 -2.13 -19.92 -8.61
C ASP A 26 -2.24 -18.49 -8.03
N THR A 27 -3.43 -18.14 -7.57
CA THR A 27 -3.66 -16.97 -6.72
C THR A 27 -3.81 -17.48 -5.29
N GLU A 28 -2.71 -17.44 -4.52
CA GLU A 28 -2.69 -17.86 -3.12
C GLU A 28 -3.69 -17.02 -2.30
N VAL A 29 -4.87 -17.59 -2.03
CA VAL A 29 -5.72 -17.16 -0.94
C VAL A 29 -5.11 -17.76 0.32
N LYS A 30 -4.41 -16.96 1.13
CA LYS A 30 -4.03 -17.41 2.47
C LYS A 30 -5.32 -17.63 3.27
N ARG A 31 -5.67 -18.90 3.48
CA ARG A 31 -6.69 -19.33 4.44
C ARG A 31 -5.97 -19.61 5.75
N ASP A 32 -6.04 -18.67 6.68
CA ASP A 32 -5.89 -18.99 8.09
C ASP A 32 -7.32 -19.06 8.63
N ASP A 33 -7.70 -20.21 9.20
CA ASP A 33 -9.05 -20.49 9.69
C ASP A 33 -9.40 -19.55 10.86
N SER A 34 -10.07 -18.46 10.53
CA SER A 34 -10.83 -17.66 11.48
C SER A 34 -12.11 -17.18 10.79
N GLU A 35 -13.19 -17.87 11.06
CA GLU A 35 -14.50 -17.24 11.06
C GLU A 35 -14.56 -16.37 12.32
N GLN A 36 -15.08 -15.14 12.23
CA GLN A 36 -15.43 -14.24 13.36
C GLN A 36 -14.42 -13.19 13.88
N SER A 37 -13.40 -12.78 13.11
CA SER A 37 -12.84 -11.44 13.36
C SER A 37 -13.45 -10.46 12.35
N GLY A 38 -14.31 -9.55 12.82
CA GLY A 38 -14.80 -8.41 12.03
C GLY A 38 -13.69 -7.42 11.63
N ALA A 39 -12.43 -7.71 11.99
CA ALA A 39 -11.29 -6.88 11.65
C ALA A 39 -11.00 -6.90 10.14
N ILE A 40 -10.58 -5.75 9.64
CA ILE A 40 -10.25 -5.56 8.23
C ILE A 40 -8.93 -4.80 8.10
N PHE A 41 -8.25 -4.98 6.97
CA PHE A 41 -7.13 -4.11 6.59
C PHE A 41 -7.65 -2.71 6.25
N GLN A 42 -7.11 -1.70 6.92
CA GLN A 42 -7.53 -0.31 6.76
C GLN A 42 -6.38 0.65 7.04
N ALA A 43 -6.39 1.79 6.36
CA ALA A 43 -5.51 2.92 6.60
C ALA A 43 -6.27 4.21 6.27
N VAL A 44 -7.41 4.41 6.93
CA VAL A 44 -8.21 5.63 6.71
C VAL A 44 -7.75 6.67 7.72
N GLY A 45 -7.68 7.93 7.30
CA GLY A 45 -7.40 9.01 8.23
C GLY A 45 -8.02 10.32 7.81
N VAL A 46 -7.90 11.27 8.71
CA VAL A 46 -8.30 12.66 8.51
C VAL A 46 -7.06 13.50 8.40
N ILE A 47 -7.01 14.36 7.37
CA ILE A 47 -5.99 15.39 7.24
C ILE A 47 -6.67 16.75 7.10
N THR A 48 -6.04 17.78 7.60
CA THR A 48 -6.45 19.17 7.38
C THR A 48 -5.31 19.87 6.67
N GLY A 49 -5.63 20.60 5.60
CA GLY A 49 -4.63 21.29 4.82
C GLY A 49 -5.22 22.16 3.71
N GLU A 50 -4.38 23.03 3.17
CA GLU A 50 -4.73 23.93 2.07
C GLU A 50 -4.71 23.15 0.75
N ILE A 51 -5.83 23.18 0.02
CA ILE A 51 -5.99 22.46 -1.24
C ILE A 51 -5.68 23.36 -2.42
N LYS A 52 -4.85 22.84 -3.32
CA LYS A 52 -4.52 23.48 -4.59
C LYS A 52 -4.96 22.57 -5.74
N PHE A 53 -5.75 23.14 -6.63
CA PHE A 53 -6.08 22.53 -7.91
C PHE A 53 -5.22 23.18 -8.98
N THR A 54 -4.64 22.39 -9.87
CA THR A 54 -3.95 22.91 -11.06
C THR A 54 -4.79 22.63 -12.30
N ASP A 55 -4.64 23.48 -13.31
CA ASP A 55 -5.39 23.38 -14.57
C ASP A 55 -5.14 22.06 -15.33
N GLU A 56 -4.03 21.37 -15.02
CA GLU A 56 -3.67 20.06 -15.57
C GLU A 56 -4.42 18.88 -14.91
N GLY A 57 -5.44 19.14 -14.10
CA GLY A 57 -6.19 18.11 -13.38
C GLY A 57 -5.37 17.39 -12.29
N LYS A 58 -4.23 17.98 -11.87
CA LYS A 58 -3.49 17.56 -10.69
C LYS A 58 -4.01 18.33 -9.49
N SER A 59 -3.88 17.71 -8.32
CA SER A 59 -4.29 18.34 -7.08
C SER A 59 -3.29 18.01 -5.99
N SER A 60 -3.14 18.93 -5.05
CA SER A 60 -2.26 18.76 -3.91
C SER A 60 -2.91 19.31 -2.65
N VAL A 61 -2.42 18.82 -1.52
CA VAL A 61 -2.77 19.31 -0.19
C VAL A 61 -1.50 19.73 0.52
N THR A 62 -1.48 20.94 1.04
CA THR A 62 -0.38 21.47 1.85
C THR A 62 -0.67 21.22 3.31
N ILE A 63 0.22 20.49 3.99
CA ILE A 63 0.13 20.20 5.42
C ILE A 63 1.40 20.76 6.08
N GLY A 64 1.24 21.81 6.89
CA GLY A 64 2.35 22.55 7.46
C GLY A 64 3.19 23.21 6.36
N ARG A 65 4.44 22.77 6.16
CA ARG A 65 5.37 23.31 5.15
C ARG A 65 5.60 22.38 3.97
N ARG A 66 4.81 21.32 3.84
CA ARG A 66 4.99 20.28 2.83
C ARG A 66 3.75 20.12 1.98
N GLU A 67 3.98 19.92 0.70
CA GLU A 67 2.94 19.69 -0.30
C GLU A 67 2.90 18.21 -0.67
N TYR A 68 1.72 17.63 -0.60
CA TYR A 68 1.49 16.22 -0.89
C TYR A 68 0.52 16.08 -2.07
N PRO A 69 0.84 15.23 -3.07
CA PRO A 69 -0.09 14.94 -4.14
C PRO A 69 -1.39 14.33 -3.61
N LEU A 70 -2.52 14.88 -4.07
CA LEU A 70 -3.87 14.45 -3.74
C LEU A 70 -4.51 13.80 -4.98
N PHE A 71 -4.81 12.52 -4.87
CA PHE A 71 -5.44 11.73 -5.93
C PHE A 71 -6.87 11.35 -5.54
N TYR A 72 -7.71 11.02 -6.51
CA TYR A 72 -8.98 10.34 -6.27
C TYR A 72 -9.05 9.06 -7.09
N ALA A 73 -9.83 8.09 -6.62
CA ALA A 73 -10.18 6.93 -7.46
C ALA A 73 -11.34 7.31 -8.37
N PRO A 74 -11.46 6.78 -9.60
CA PRO A 74 -12.57 7.12 -10.51
C PRO A 74 -13.96 6.99 -9.87
N ARG A 75 -14.18 5.91 -9.11
CA ARG A 75 -15.41 5.70 -8.32
C ARG A 75 -15.71 6.76 -7.23
N LYS A 76 -14.74 7.63 -6.93
CA LYS A 76 -14.81 8.73 -5.97
C LYS A 76 -14.73 10.10 -6.64
N GLN A 77 -14.89 10.16 -7.96
CA GLN A 77 -14.95 11.42 -8.72
C GLN A 77 -15.99 12.38 -8.15
N LYS A 78 -17.18 11.88 -7.77
CA LYS A 78 -18.22 12.69 -7.12
C LYS A 78 -17.74 13.41 -5.87
N ALA A 79 -16.92 12.76 -5.04
CA ALA A 79 -16.38 13.37 -3.82
C ALA A 79 -15.36 14.48 -4.15
N PHE A 80 -14.59 14.29 -5.21
CA PHE A 80 -13.64 15.27 -5.71
C PHE A 80 -14.34 16.50 -6.31
N GLU A 81 -15.37 16.28 -7.14
CA GLU A 81 -16.19 17.36 -7.71
C GLU A 81 -16.94 18.14 -6.62
N ALA A 82 -17.48 17.44 -5.61
CA ALA A 82 -18.14 18.08 -4.48
C ALA A 82 -17.16 18.94 -3.65
N LEU A 83 -15.93 18.48 -3.48
CA LEU A 83 -14.87 19.26 -2.81
C LEU A 83 -14.52 20.52 -3.60
N LYS A 84 -14.39 20.42 -4.93
CA LYS A 84 -14.12 21.58 -5.79
C LYS A 84 -15.24 22.62 -5.68
N LYS A 85 -16.50 22.17 -5.76
CA LYS A 85 -17.67 23.05 -5.59
C LYS A 85 -17.74 23.69 -4.21
N GLU A 86 -17.35 22.97 -3.16
CA GLU A 86 -17.32 23.53 -1.80
C GLU A 86 -16.33 24.69 -1.69
N ILE A 87 -15.12 24.52 -2.25
CA ILE A 87 -14.09 25.56 -2.24
C ILE A 87 -14.54 26.75 -3.10
N GLU A 88 -15.14 26.50 -4.26
CA GLU A 88 -15.71 27.56 -5.12
C GLU A 88 -16.83 28.34 -4.42
N ALA A 89 -17.67 27.67 -3.61
CA ALA A 89 -18.79 28.29 -2.91
C ALA A 89 -18.39 29.03 -1.64
N THR A 90 -17.40 28.53 -0.90
CA THR A 90 -16.98 29.09 0.41
C THR A 90 -15.78 30.01 0.32
N GLY A 91 -14.95 29.86 -0.72
CA GLY A 91 -13.64 30.51 -0.81
C GLY A 91 -12.60 29.94 0.17
N GLU A 92 -12.94 28.94 0.98
CA GLU A 92 -12.05 28.36 1.98
C GLU A 92 -11.22 27.24 1.36
N HIS A 93 -9.91 27.44 1.23
CA HIS A 93 -8.99 26.45 0.68
C HIS A 93 -8.52 25.44 1.73
N THR A 94 -8.62 25.76 3.02
CA THR A 94 -8.26 24.85 4.11
C THR A 94 -9.42 23.92 4.40
N GLN A 95 -9.27 22.65 4.03
CA GLN A 95 -10.34 21.68 4.15
C GLN A 95 -9.90 20.47 4.96
N ARG A 96 -10.87 19.88 5.66
CA ARG A 96 -10.72 18.64 6.41
C ARG A 96 -11.11 17.47 5.51
N LEU A 97 -10.13 16.65 5.15
CA LEU A 97 -10.26 15.57 4.17
C LEU A 97 -10.18 14.20 4.82
N ILE A 98 -11.04 13.29 4.39
CA ILE A 98 -10.95 11.86 4.68
C ILE A 98 -10.16 11.20 3.56
N VAL A 99 -9.04 10.55 3.90
CA VAL A 99 -8.07 10.06 2.93
C VAL A 99 -7.57 8.65 3.24
N TYR A 100 -7.02 7.99 2.21
CA TYR A 100 -6.11 6.85 2.34
C TYR A 100 -4.69 7.29 1.97
N PRO A 101 -3.67 7.09 2.82
CA PRO A 101 -2.29 7.34 2.46
C PRO A 101 -1.78 6.24 1.54
N LYS A 102 -1.00 6.65 0.53
CA LYS A 102 -0.27 5.76 -0.38
C LYS A 102 1.19 6.12 -0.32
N ILE A 103 2.00 5.12 0.04
CA ILE A 103 3.43 5.29 0.24
C ILE A 103 4.21 4.50 -0.79
N ILE A 104 5.14 5.17 -1.45
CA ILE A 104 6.06 4.57 -2.41
C ILE A 104 7.44 4.51 -1.76
N HIS A 105 7.85 3.29 -1.41
CA HIS A 105 9.21 2.99 -0.97
C HIS A 105 10.10 2.78 -2.18
N PHE A 106 11.25 3.44 -2.19
CA PHE A 106 12.27 3.26 -3.22
C PHE A 106 13.29 2.20 -2.81
N PRO A 107 13.94 1.50 -3.76
CA PRO A 107 14.91 0.46 -3.42
C PRO A 107 16.15 0.97 -2.69
N LYS A 108 16.53 2.23 -2.91
CA LYS A 108 17.67 2.85 -2.23
C LYS A 108 17.26 3.26 -0.82
N ARG A 109 18.01 2.78 0.17
CA ARG A 109 17.71 2.97 1.60
C ARG A 109 17.78 4.44 2.02
N GLU A 110 18.55 5.25 1.29
CA GLU A 110 18.77 6.68 1.51
C GLU A 110 17.68 7.54 0.87
N GLN A 111 16.92 6.99 -0.08
CA GLN A 111 15.87 7.74 -0.75
C GLN A 111 14.60 7.74 0.13
N PRO A 112 14.10 8.93 0.55
CA PRO A 112 12.92 8.99 1.39
C PRO A 112 11.70 8.42 0.67
N ALA A 113 10.83 7.77 1.43
CA ALA A 113 9.56 7.30 0.90
C ALA A 113 8.69 8.49 0.47
N GLN A 114 8.00 8.36 -0.66
CA GLN A 114 7.06 9.38 -1.11
C GLN A 114 5.66 9.05 -0.59
N ILE A 115 5.02 10.03 0.05
CA ILE A 115 3.65 9.94 0.53
C ILE A 115 2.74 10.73 -0.39
N THR A 116 1.60 10.14 -0.70
CA THR A 116 0.51 10.75 -1.44
C THR A 116 -0.80 10.39 -0.76
N PHE A 117 -1.82 11.23 -0.89
CA PHE A 117 -3.11 10.99 -0.28
C PHE A 117 -4.16 10.70 -1.34
N GLN A 118 -4.98 9.67 -1.11
CA GLN A 118 -6.13 9.39 -1.94
C GLN A 118 -7.40 9.87 -1.23
N LEU A 119 -8.08 10.85 -1.82
CA LEU A 119 -9.35 11.38 -1.35
C LEU A 119 -10.43 10.29 -1.31
N VAL A 120 -11.14 10.23 -0.18
CA VAL A 120 -12.33 9.41 0.04
C VAL A 120 -13.57 10.29 0.12
N GLY A 121 -13.43 11.42 0.81
CA GLY A 121 -14.47 12.41 1.07
C GLY A 121 -13.87 13.61 1.82
N PHE A 122 -14.70 14.58 2.15
CA PHE A 122 -14.33 15.72 2.98
C PHE A 122 -15.38 15.91 4.07
N ASP A 123 -14.98 16.47 5.19
CA ASP A 123 -15.83 16.67 6.35
C ASP A 123 -16.11 18.16 6.55
N ARG A 124 -17.38 18.50 6.74
CA ARG A 124 -17.87 19.84 7.08
C ARG A 124 -18.05 20.05 8.60
N GLY A 125 -17.47 19.17 9.41
CA GLY A 125 -17.51 19.21 10.88
C GLY A 125 -18.88 18.85 11.47
N ARG A 126 -19.69 18.04 10.78
CA ARG A 126 -21.14 17.91 11.10
C ARG A 126 -21.66 16.48 11.36
N GLN A 127 -20.81 15.46 11.42
CA GLN A 127 -21.27 14.09 11.66
C GLN A 127 -20.39 13.35 12.66
N ALA A 128 -20.89 13.19 13.89
CA ALA A 128 -20.24 12.44 14.97
C ALA A 128 -20.09 10.94 14.65
N GLU A 129 -20.98 10.38 13.82
CA GLU A 129 -21.01 8.96 13.44
C GLU A 129 -20.11 8.62 12.23
N ALA A 130 -19.49 9.62 11.60
CA ALA A 130 -18.57 9.39 10.50
C ALA A 130 -17.16 9.08 11.03
N VAL A 131 -16.32 8.42 10.20
CA VAL A 131 -14.88 8.20 10.48
C VAL A 131 -14.16 9.48 10.91
N SER A 132 -14.66 10.64 10.50
CA SER A 132 -14.14 11.95 10.86
C SER A 132 -14.49 12.41 12.28
N GLY A 133 -15.47 11.80 12.94
CA GLY A 133 -15.79 12.02 14.36
C GLY A 133 -14.89 11.23 15.32
N GLU A 134 -14.43 10.05 14.92
CA GLU A 134 -13.54 9.19 15.73
C GLU A 134 -12.05 9.61 15.69
N LEU A 135 -11.66 10.35 14.64
CA LEU A 135 -10.27 10.72 14.35
C LEU A 135 -10.10 12.24 14.43
N GLN A 136 -9.07 12.69 15.13
CA GLN A 136 -8.64 14.09 15.10
C GLN A 136 -7.85 14.40 13.82
N ASP A 137 -7.46 15.66 13.68
CA ASP A 137 -6.68 16.12 12.54
C ASP A 137 -5.30 15.45 12.51
N LEU A 138 -4.95 14.96 11.32
CA LEU A 138 -3.76 14.15 11.04
C LEU A 138 -3.79 12.77 11.72
N GLU A 139 -4.92 12.30 12.25
CA GLU A 139 -5.03 10.95 12.79
C GLU A 139 -5.55 9.93 11.78
N PHE A 140 -5.06 8.71 11.93
CA PHE A 140 -5.31 7.60 11.05
C PHE A 140 -5.62 6.35 11.86
N LYS A 141 -6.67 5.64 11.45
CA LYS A 141 -6.93 4.27 11.87
C LYS A 141 -6.16 3.32 10.96
N LEU A 142 -5.13 2.66 11.53
CA LEU A 142 -4.24 1.73 10.84
C LEU A 142 -4.49 0.31 11.34
N CYS A 143 -4.98 -0.54 10.45
CA CYS A 143 -5.22 -1.96 10.70
C CYS A 143 -4.44 -2.79 9.68
N GLY A 144 -3.45 -3.56 10.13
CA GLY A 144 -2.61 -4.34 9.23
C GLY A 144 -1.49 -5.11 9.92
N LEU A 145 -0.56 -5.66 9.12
CA LEU A 145 0.52 -6.51 9.60
C LEU A 145 1.72 -5.69 10.08
N TRP A 146 2.14 -5.88 11.33
CA TRP A 146 3.26 -5.17 11.93
C TRP A 146 4.61 -5.83 11.61
N GLN A 147 5.42 -5.20 10.74
CA GLN A 147 6.65 -5.82 10.23
C GLN A 147 7.69 -4.83 9.70
N PHE A 148 8.95 -5.25 9.67
CA PHE A 148 9.99 -4.61 8.87
C PHE A 148 9.89 -5.02 7.40
N ILE A 149 10.12 -4.06 6.51
CA ILE A 149 10.32 -4.33 5.08
C ILE A 149 11.78 -4.01 4.70
N PRO A 150 12.37 -4.70 3.70
CA PRO A 150 13.80 -4.53 3.38
C PRO A 150 14.23 -3.12 2.99
N VAL A 151 13.30 -2.33 2.45
CA VAL A 151 13.56 -1.00 1.87
C VAL A 151 13.28 0.16 2.85
N CYS A 152 12.80 -0.12 4.07
CA CYS A 152 12.49 0.91 5.06
C CYS A 152 13.12 0.57 6.41
N GLN A 153 13.82 1.54 7.01
CA GLN A 153 14.44 1.36 8.32
C GLN A 153 13.42 1.40 9.47
N THR A 154 12.35 2.15 9.27
CA THR A 154 11.25 2.25 10.22
C THR A 154 10.33 1.04 10.04
N PRO A 155 9.91 0.37 11.13
CA PRO A 155 8.93 -0.70 11.01
C PRO A 155 7.60 -0.16 10.44
N CYS A 156 6.91 -1.01 9.70
CA CYS A 156 5.74 -0.63 8.92
C CYS A 156 4.50 -1.42 9.33
N ILE A 157 3.34 -0.75 9.34
CA ILE A 157 2.06 -1.44 9.24
C ILE A 157 1.76 -1.66 7.76
N SER A 158 1.66 -2.93 7.38
CA SER A 158 1.41 -3.33 6.00
C SER A 158 -0.08 -3.59 5.81
N VAL A 159 -0.72 -2.76 4.99
CA VAL A 159 -2.15 -2.77 4.74
C VAL A 159 -2.43 -3.36 3.38
N PHE A 160 -3.11 -4.51 3.37
CA PHE A 160 -3.46 -5.27 2.18
C PHE A 160 -4.87 -4.95 1.69
N ARG A 161 -5.23 -5.48 0.52
CA ARG A 161 -6.62 -5.42 0.05
C ARG A 161 -7.43 -6.51 0.72
N ASN A 162 -8.50 -6.14 1.41
CA ASN A 162 -9.46 -7.09 1.98
C ASN A 162 -10.02 -8.01 0.90
N PHE A 163 -10.18 -9.28 1.27
CA PHE A 163 -10.80 -10.29 0.44
C PHE A 163 -12.27 -9.93 0.15
N ASN A 164 -12.67 -10.11 -1.11
CA ASN A 164 -14.05 -10.03 -1.57
C ASN A 164 -14.15 -10.90 -2.83
N LYS A 165 -15.24 -11.67 -2.97
CA LYS A 165 -15.47 -12.59 -4.10
C LYS A 165 -15.44 -11.85 -5.45
N GLU A 166 -16.13 -10.72 -5.57
CA GLU A 166 -16.14 -9.90 -6.79
C GLU A 166 -14.74 -9.39 -7.16
N ARG A 167 -13.95 -9.01 -6.16
CA ARG A 167 -12.56 -8.56 -6.38
C ARG A 167 -11.67 -9.70 -6.84
N LEU A 168 -11.90 -10.90 -6.31
CA LEU A 168 -11.15 -12.09 -6.71
C LEU A 168 -11.44 -12.43 -8.18
N GLU A 169 -12.71 -12.37 -8.60
CA GLU A 169 -13.10 -12.58 -10.00
C GLU A 169 -12.47 -11.55 -10.93
N TYR A 170 -12.55 -10.27 -10.57
CA TYR A 170 -11.87 -9.20 -11.32
C TYR A 170 -10.36 -9.46 -11.45
N ILE A 171 -9.71 -9.90 -10.37
CA ILE A 171 -8.28 -10.23 -10.36
C ILE A 171 -7.94 -11.41 -11.27
N LYS A 172 -8.82 -12.42 -11.35
CA LYS A 172 -8.63 -13.58 -12.24
C LYS A 172 -8.68 -13.18 -13.72
N GLN A 173 -9.52 -12.21 -14.06
CA GLN A 173 -9.68 -11.71 -15.44
C GLN A 173 -8.68 -10.61 -15.80
N ALA A 174 -8.08 -9.93 -14.82
CA ALA A 174 -7.20 -8.81 -15.05
C ALA A 174 -5.82 -9.23 -15.58
N GLU A 175 -5.28 -8.41 -16.47
CA GLU A 175 -3.89 -8.50 -16.93
C GLU A 175 -2.90 -8.54 -15.75
N LEU A 176 -1.85 -9.37 -15.87
CA LEU A 176 -0.89 -9.65 -14.79
C LEU A 176 -0.28 -8.38 -14.16
N ALA A 177 0.06 -7.37 -14.96
CA ALA A 177 0.62 -6.11 -14.47
C ALA A 177 -0.38 -5.32 -13.60
N LYS A 178 -1.67 -5.31 -13.99
CA LYS A 178 -2.75 -4.67 -13.23
C LYS A 178 -3.07 -5.45 -11.97
N LYS A 179 -3.09 -6.79 -12.06
CA LYS A 179 -3.24 -7.73 -10.93
C LYS A 179 -2.22 -7.47 -9.82
N VAL A 180 -0.92 -7.45 -10.15
CA VAL A 180 0.15 -7.21 -9.17
C VAL A 180 0.08 -5.79 -8.59
N LYS A 181 -0.24 -4.78 -9.41
CA LYS A 181 -0.41 -3.39 -8.93
C LYS A 181 -1.59 -3.25 -7.96
N PHE A 182 -2.70 -3.93 -8.25
CA PHE A 182 -3.91 -3.89 -7.44
C PHE A 182 -3.71 -4.53 -6.06
N MET A 183 -3.02 -5.68 -6.01
CA MET A 183 -2.70 -6.41 -4.78
C MET A 183 -1.46 -5.90 -4.04
N LYS A 184 -0.86 -4.79 -4.48
CA LYS A 184 0.27 -4.18 -3.79
C LYS A 184 -0.18 -3.64 -2.44
N ALA A 185 0.46 -4.09 -1.36
CA ALA A 185 0.24 -3.55 -0.03
C ALA A 185 0.73 -2.11 0.09
N SER A 186 0.05 -1.31 0.91
CA SER A 186 0.57 -0.03 1.39
C SER A 186 1.36 -0.28 2.66
N HIS A 187 2.63 0.12 2.69
CA HIS A 187 3.48 -0.05 3.86
C HIS A 187 3.67 1.29 4.54
N LEU A 188 3.02 1.49 5.70
CA LEU A 188 3.04 2.75 6.44
C LEU A 188 4.13 2.72 7.51
N PRO A 189 5.18 3.56 7.43
CA PRO A 189 6.19 3.69 8.48
C PRO A 189 5.55 4.18 9.78
N VAL A 190 5.66 3.39 10.86
CA VAL A 190 5.10 3.74 12.17
C VAL A 190 6.21 3.77 13.22
N ILE A 191 6.20 4.79 14.06
CA ILE A 191 6.99 4.88 15.29
C ILE A 191 6.11 4.41 16.44
N TRP A 192 6.36 3.19 16.90
CA TRP A 192 5.68 2.58 18.05
C TRP A 192 6.73 1.86 18.89
N ARG A 193 7.29 2.57 19.89
CA ARG A 193 8.43 2.08 20.69
C ARG A 193 8.00 1.02 21.70
N ASP A 194 6.90 1.28 22.38
CA ASP A 194 6.42 0.49 23.51
C ASP A 194 5.22 -0.40 23.12
N GLY A 195 5.23 -0.91 21.89
CA GLY A 195 4.17 -1.81 21.42
C GLY A 195 4.20 -3.16 22.14
N PRO A 196 3.04 -3.78 22.41
CA PRO A 196 2.96 -5.07 23.11
C PRO A 196 3.64 -6.21 22.34
N VAL A 197 3.78 -6.06 21.02
CA VAL A 197 4.44 -7.03 20.15
C VAL A 197 5.54 -6.36 19.32
N ARG A 198 6.66 -7.06 19.15
CA ARG A 198 7.76 -6.57 18.32
C ARG A 198 7.39 -6.66 16.83
N PRO A 199 7.83 -5.70 16.00
CA PRO A 199 7.65 -5.80 14.55
C PRO A 199 8.37 -7.02 14.00
N PHE A 200 7.63 -7.83 13.24
CA PHE A 200 8.16 -9.02 12.60
C PHE A 200 9.31 -8.69 11.66
N ARG A 201 10.38 -9.50 11.71
CA ARG A 201 11.53 -9.37 10.82
C ARG A 201 11.74 -10.68 10.08
N PHE A 202 11.63 -10.62 8.76
CA PHE A 202 11.93 -11.78 7.93
C PHE A 202 13.42 -12.15 8.06
N ASN A 203 13.71 -13.43 8.29
CA ASN A 203 15.07 -13.97 8.40
C ASN A 203 15.29 -15.00 7.28
N PRO A 204 15.99 -14.64 6.20
CA PRO A 204 16.20 -15.54 5.05
C PRO A 204 16.91 -16.86 5.39
N LYS A 205 17.55 -16.96 6.56
CA LYS A 205 18.28 -18.15 7.02
C LYS A 205 17.45 -19.08 7.91
N ALA A 206 16.30 -18.64 8.41
CA ALA A 206 15.43 -19.44 9.27
C ALA A 206 14.57 -20.40 8.45
N THR A 207 14.21 -21.55 9.03
CA THR A 207 13.23 -22.47 8.43
C THR A 207 11.81 -21.86 8.49
N LYS A 208 10.85 -22.44 7.76
CA LYS A 208 9.47 -21.90 7.73
C LYS A 208 8.80 -21.91 9.11
N GLU A 209 9.09 -22.91 9.93
CA GLU A 209 8.55 -23.04 11.29
C GLU A 209 9.16 -21.98 12.23
N GLU A 210 10.47 -21.76 12.14
CA GLU A 210 11.18 -20.78 12.97
C GLU A 210 10.96 -19.32 12.54
N GLN A 211 10.54 -19.11 11.30
CA GLN A 211 10.36 -17.77 10.74
C GLN A 211 9.29 -16.98 11.49
N GLY A 212 8.25 -17.64 12.01
CA GLY A 212 7.06 -17.00 12.58
C GLY A 212 6.24 -16.23 11.53
N HIS A 213 5.29 -15.42 11.99
CA HIS A 213 4.49 -14.54 11.14
C HIS A 213 4.26 -13.16 11.79
N PRO A 214 4.00 -12.12 10.99
CA PRO A 214 3.66 -10.82 11.53
C PRO A 214 2.31 -10.83 12.25
N ALA A 215 2.27 -10.23 13.44
CA ALA A 215 1.02 -9.95 14.14
C ALA A 215 0.18 -8.92 13.36
N PHE A 216 -1.13 -9.12 13.38
CA PHE A 216 -2.10 -8.14 12.93
C PHE A 216 -2.41 -7.18 14.08
N VAL A 217 -2.32 -5.88 13.83
CA VAL A 217 -2.49 -4.82 14.83
C VAL A 217 -3.52 -3.81 14.35
N GLN A 218 -4.22 -3.20 15.29
CA GLN A 218 -5.19 -2.13 15.04
C GLN A 218 -4.86 -0.97 15.97
N ILE A 219 -4.42 0.14 15.39
CA ILE A 219 -3.97 1.31 16.15
C ILE A 219 -4.54 2.60 15.56
N LYS A 220 -4.63 3.62 16.40
CA LYS A 220 -4.69 5.02 15.99
C LYS A 220 -3.27 5.56 15.93
N ALA A 221 -2.94 6.26 14.85
CA ALA A 221 -1.64 6.86 14.66
C ALA A 221 -1.76 8.26 14.06
N ARG A 222 -0.91 9.18 14.50
CA ARG A 222 -0.85 10.56 14.02
C ARG A 222 0.22 10.71 12.96
N PHE A 223 -0.12 11.30 11.83
CA PHE A 223 0.82 11.62 10.76
C PHE A 223 1.75 12.77 11.19
N LEU A 224 3.06 12.56 11.03
CA LEU A 224 4.11 13.52 11.34
C LEU A 224 4.75 14.03 10.04
N PRO A 225 4.27 15.14 9.47
CA PRO A 225 4.72 15.62 8.16
C PRO A 225 6.21 15.96 8.13
N GLN A 226 6.82 16.31 9.27
CA GLN A 226 8.25 16.64 9.33
C GLN A 226 9.15 15.46 8.94
N ARG A 227 8.67 14.22 9.11
CA ARG A 227 9.45 12.99 8.88
C ARG A 227 8.78 12.03 7.91
N ASP A 228 7.57 12.33 7.45
CA ASP A 228 6.75 11.44 6.62
C ASP A 228 6.56 10.04 7.26
N VAL A 229 6.24 10.03 8.55
CA VAL A 229 5.99 8.82 9.35
C VAL A 229 4.74 8.99 10.21
N PHE A 230 4.23 7.89 10.75
CA PHE A 230 3.08 7.89 11.65
C PHE A 230 3.55 7.61 13.08
N GLY A 231 3.22 8.46 14.04
CA GLY A 231 3.46 8.22 15.46
C GLY A 231 2.28 7.48 16.08
N PHE A 232 2.53 6.47 16.90
CA PHE A 232 1.48 5.80 17.67
C PHE A 232 0.74 6.79 18.59
N VAL A 233 -0.59 6.64 18.68
CA VAL A 233 -1.45 7.42 19.58
C VAL A 233 -2.15 6.47 20.56
N GLU A 234 -2.89 5.49 20.05
CA GLU A 234 -3.65 4.55 20.87
C GLU A 234 -3.74 3.18 20.21
N GLN A 235 -3.92 2.14 21.02
CA GLN A 235 -4.21 0.79 20.54
C GLN A 235 -5.72 0.59 20.54
N LEU A 236 -6.27 0.17 19.40
CA LEU A 236 -7.73 -0.02 19.22
C LEU A 236 -8.18 -1.44 19.56
N ALA A 237 -7.29 -2.41 19.42
CA ALA A 237 -7.52 -3.82 19.75
C ALA A 237 -6.20 -4.51 20.10
N GLU A 238 -6.28 -5.61 20.83
CA GLU A 238 -5.10 -6.45 21.09
C GLU A 238 -4.52 -7.01 19.79
N PRO A 239 -3.18 -7.13 19.67
CA PRO A 239 -2.55 -7.77 18.54
C PRO A 239 -3.02 -9.21 18.40
N THR A 240 -3.34 -9.62 17.17
CA THR A 240 -3.70 -11.00 16.86
C THR A 240 -2.62 -11.66 16.04
N GLU A 241 -2.39 -12.95 16.30
CA GLU A 241 -1.46 -13.77 15.53
C GLU A 241 -1.95 -14.03 14.10
N THR A 242 -3.26 -14.28 13.97
CA THR A 242 -3.94 -14.49 12.70
C THR A 242 -4.42 -13.17 12.10
N ALA A 243 -4.31 -13.06 10.78
CA ALA A 243 -4.73 -11.88 10.04
C ALA A 243 -6.07 -12.13 9.32
N PRO A 244 -6.91 -11.10 9.14
CA PRO A 244 -8.15 -11.21 8.35
C PRO A 244 -7.88 -11.66 6.91
N LYS A 245 -8.86 -12.26 6.23
CA LYS A 245 -8.68 -12.70 4.82
C LYS A 245 -8.30 -11.53 3.89
N PHE A 246 -7.21 -11.67 3.16
CA PHE A 246 -6.70 -10.62 2.25
C PHE A 246 -6.17 -11.18 0.92
N LEU A 247 -6.07 -10.29 -0.06
CA LEU A 247 -5.57 -10.60 -1.41
C LEU A 247 -4.08 -10.25 -1.51
N LYS A 248 -3.27 -11.20 -1.97
CA LYS A 248 -1.83 -11.04 -2.18
C LYS A 248 -1.43 -11.68 -3.51
N ALA A 249 -0.59 -10.99 -4.27
CA ALA A 249 0.01 -11.57 -5.47
C ALA A 249 0.97 -12.69 -5.09
N SER A 250 0.90 -13.83 -5.80
CA SER A 250 1.83 -14.96 -5.64
C SER A 250 3.26 -14.52 -5.98
N LYS A 251 4.26 -15.28 -5.49
CA LYS A 251 5.68 -15.00 -5.80
C LYS A 251 5.93 -15.10 -7.31
N GLN A 252 5.30 -16.05 -7.99
CA GLN A 252 5.40 -16.25 -9.43
C GLN A 252 4.82 -15.06 -10.20
N ASP A 253 3.60 -14.59 -9.84
CA ASP A 253 2.97 -13.43 -10.49
C ASP A 253 3.86 -12.18 -10.43
N LYS A 254 4.50 -11.95 -9.28
CA LYS A 254 5.41 -10.81 -9.09
C LYS A 254 6.66 -10.92 -9.97
N ALA A 255 7.25 -12.11 -10.08
CA ALA A 255 8.43 -12.35 -10.92
C ALA A 255 8.10 -12.15 -12.41
N SER A 256 7.01 -12.75 -12.87
CA SER A 256 6.55 -12.63 -14.26
C SER A 256 6.17 -11.20 -14.63
N ALA A 257 5.51 -10.44 -13.75
CA ALA A 257 5.22 -9.02 -13.99
C ALA A 257 6.47 -8.14 -14.03
N GLN A 258 7.51 -8.48 -13.24
CA GLN A 258 8.79 -7.78 -13.31
C GLN A 258 9.56 -8.10 -14.59
N ALA A 259 9.55 -9.36 -15.04
CA ALA A 259 10.15 -9.77 -16.30
C ALA A 259 9.47 -9.06 -17.49
N ALA A 260 8.14 -9.04 -17.54
CA ALA A 260 7.38 -8.33 -18.57
C ALA A 260 7.67 -6.83 -18.62
N LYS A 261 7.81 -6.17 -17.45
CA LYS A 261 8.21 -4.75 -17.38
C LYS A 261 9.63 -4.49 -17.88
N LYS A 262 10.55 -5.43 -17.67
CA LYS A 262 11.94 -5.32 -18.16
C LYS A 262 11.99 -5.54 -19.68
N ALA A 263 11.21 -6.48 -20.22
CA ALA A 263 11.06 -6.70 -21.66
C ALA A 263 10.46 -5.47 -22.36
N ALA A 264 9.33 -4.96 -21.86
CA ALA A 264 8.68 -3.75 -22.41
C ALA A 264 9.54 -2.47 -22.32
N LYS A 265 10.57 -2.43 -21.45
CA LYS A 265 11.55 -1.34 -21.42
C LYS A 265 12.68 -1.51 -22.44
N ARG A 266 12.97 -2.75 -22.86
CA ARG A 266 13.95 -3.06 -23.91
C ARG A 266 13.37 -2.86 -25.31
N ASP A 267 12.07 -3.07 -25.47
CA ASP A 267 11.37 -2.92 -26.77
C ASP A 267 10.94 -1.48 -27.08
N LYS A 268 11.20 -0.52 -26.17
CA LYS A 268 11.01 0.90 -26.48
C LYS A 268 12.24 1.41 -27.24
N PRO A 269 12.09 1.96 -28.47
CA PRO A 269 13.21 2.58 -29.16
C PRO A 269 13.78 3.70 -28.29
N PRO A 270 15.11 3.88 -28.25
CA PRO A 270 15.72 4.97 -27.49
C PRO A 270 15.17 6.28 -28.02
N VAL A 271 14.51 7.04 -27.14
CA VAL A 271 14.22 8.45 -27.38
C VAL A 271 15.58 9.09 -27.61
N GLN A 272 15.83 9.52 -28.85
CA GLN A 272 17.03 10.25 -29.20
C GLN A 272 17.11 11.46 -28.26
N ALA A 273 18.12 11.45 -27.39
CA ALA A 273 18.49 12.64 -26.67
C ALA A 273 18.93 13.66 -27.72
N GLU A 274 18.07 14.64 -28.01
CA GLU A 274 18.48 15.84 -28.71
C GLU A 274 19.66 16.43 -27.92
N LYS A 275 20.81 16.47 -28.58
CA LYS A 275 22.02 17.11 -28.06
C LYS A 275 21.64 18.57 -27.72
N PRO A 276 21.97 19.07 -26.52
CA PRO A 276 21.88 20.50 -26.26
C PRO A 276 22.81 21.21 -27.24
N ALA A 277 22.25 22.13 -28.03
CA ALA A 277 23.01 23.02 -28.89
C ALA A 277 24.04 23.80 -28.04
N GLU A 278 25.31 23.66 -28.41
CA GLU A 278 26.44 24.39 -27.87
C GLU A 278 26.24 25.90 -28.08
N LYS A 279 26.10 26.66 -27.00
CA LYS A 279 26.15 28.12 -27.05
C LYS A 279 27.63 28.56 -27.09
N PRO A 280 28.02 29.57 -27.88
CA PRO A 280 29.41 30.02 -27.97
C PRO A 280 29.87 30.66 -26.66
N ALA A 281 31.09 30.33 -26.24
CA ALA A 281 31.73 30.87 -25.04
C ALA A 281 32.10 32.36 -25.23
N GLU A 282 31.48 33.23 -24.41
CA GLU A 282 31.88 34.63 -24.28
C GLU A 282 32.89 34.77 -23.13
N LYS A 283 34.07 35.31 -23.46
CA LYS A 283 35.22 35.48 -22.56
C LYS A 283 34.91 36.58 -21.53
N ILE A 284 34.81 36.21 -20.24
CA ILE A 284 34.85 37.20 -19.14
C ILE A 284 36.28 37.27 -18.60
N ALA A 285 36.91 38.42 -18.81
CA ALA A 285 38.23 38.78 -18.30
C ALA A 285 38.20 38.96 -16.77
N LYS A 286 39.19 38.38 -16.07
CA LYS A 286 39.41 38.58 -14.63
C LYS A 286 39.99 39.98 -14.35
N PRO A 287 39.49 40.75 -13.38
CA PRO A 287 40.19 41.95 -12.91
C PRO A 287 41.29 41.60 -11.90
N LYS A 288 42.45 42.26 -12.03
CA LYS A 288 43.60 42.18 -11.11
C LYS A 288 43.28 42.85 -9.75
N PRO A 289 43.87 42.39 -8.63
CA PRO A 289 43.72 43.05 -7.33
C PRO A 289 44.58 44.33 -7.24
N LYS A 290 44.04 45.36 -6.60
CA LYS A 290 44.74 46.62 -6.31
C LYS A 290 45.74 46.47 -5.15
N PRO A 291 46.83 47.24 -5.10
CA PRO A 291 47.81 47.18 -4.03
C PRO A 291 47.28 47.88 -2.77
N LYS A 292 47.72 47.36 -1.61
CA LYS A 292 47.46 47.92 -0.28
C LYS A 292 48.26 49.23 -0.11
N VAL A 293 47.60 50.26 0.43
CA VAL A 293 48.23 51.38 1.14
C VAL A 293 48.04 51.13 2.63
#